data_AF-A0A3Q7PGB5-F1
#
_entry.id   AF-A0A3Q7PGB5-F1
#
_cell.length_a   1.000
_cell.length_b   1.000
_cell.length_c   1.000
_cell.angle_alpha   90.00
_cell.angle_beta   90.00
_cell.angle_gamma   90.00
#
_symmetry.space_group_name_H-M   'P 1'
#
loop_
_entity.id
_entity.type
_entity.pdbx_description
1 polymer ?
#
loop_
_entity_poly.entity_id
_entity_poly.type
_entity_poly.pdbx_seq_one_letter_code
_entity_poly.pdbx_strand_id
1 'polypeptide(L)'
;MTSEQIFYLERWKQRMILELGEDGFAEYSSNIFLQGKRFHKALESILAPQGDLKERDENLESGYIESVQHILKDVSGVRALESAVQHETLKYVGLLDCVAEYQGKLCVIDWKTSERPKPYIRNTFDNPLQVVAYVGAINNDVNYSFQVQCGLIVVAYKDGSPAHPHFMDTELCSQYWAKWLLRLEEYTKKEKNQNIQKPD
;
A
#
# COMPACT_ATOMS: atom_id res chain seq x y z
N MET A 1 3.59 -7.22 13.68
CA MET A 1 3.64 -5.93 14.39
C MET A 1 4.44 -6.11 15.67
N THR A 2 5.20 -5.09 16.07
CA THR A 2 5.90 -5.08 17.36
C THR A 2 4.90 -4.90 18.50
N SER A 3 5.29 -5.29 19.73
CA SER A 3 4.43 -5.09 20.91
C SER A 3 4.08 -3.63 21.15
N GLU A 4 5.02 -2.73 20.86
CA GLU A 4 4.81 -1.27 20.95
C GLU A 4 3.79 -0.77 19.91
N GLN A 5 3.89 -1.21 18.65
CA GLN A 5 2.90 -0.87 17.62
C GLN A 5 1.50 -1.35 18.01
N ILE A 6 1.38 -2.58 18.52
CA ILE A 6 0.11 -3.14 18.99
C ILE A 6 -0.46 -2.30 20.14
N PHE A 7 0.38 -1.94 21.12
CA PHE A 7 -0.04 -1.12 22.26
C PHE A 7 -0.61 0.24 21.82
N TYR A 8 0.07 0.97 20.93
CA TYR A 8 -0.41 2.27 20.46
C TYR A 8 -1.68 2.17 19.61
N LEU A 9 -1.82 1.13 18.80
CA LEU A 9 -3.04 0.89 18.02
C LEU A 9 -4.23 0.58 18.94
N GLU A 10 -4.05 -0.26 19.95
CA GLU A 10 -5.12 -0.59 20.89
C GLU A 10 -5.51 0.61 21.74
N ARG A 11 -4.53 1.38 22.23
CA ARG A 11 -4.79 2.62 22.97
C ARG A 11 -5.54 3.64 22.12
N TRP A 12 -5.18 3.79 20.84
CA TRP A 12 -5.90 4.65 19.91
C TRP A 12 -7.35 4.18 19.71
N LYS A 13 -7.55 2.87 19.47
CA LYS A 13 -8.86 2.26 19.30
C LYS A 13 -9.76 2.49 20.52
N GLN A 14 -9.26 2.22 21.73
CA GLN A 14 -9.99 2.46 22.97
C GLN A 14 -10.42 3.92 23.12
N ARG A 15 -9.53 4.87 22.80
CA ARG A 15 -9.87 6.29 22.82
C ARG A 15 -10.98 6.63 21.81
N MET A 16 -10.91 6.12 20.58
CA MET A 16 -11.92 6.36 19.56
C MET A 16 -13.29 5.80 19.97
N ILE A 17 -13.32 4.61 20.59
CA ILE A 17 -14.57 4.01 21.10
C ILE A 17 -15.16 4.86 22.24
N LEU A 18 -14.32 5.38 23.14
CA LEU A 18 -14.79 6.29 24.21
C LEU A 18 -15.37 7.60 23.66
N GLU A 19 -14.83 8.10 22.55
CA GLU A 19 -15.24 9.37 21.94
C GLU A 19 -16.50 9.23 21.07
N LEU A 20 -16.60 8.15 20.28
CA LEU A 20 -17.65 7.95 19.27
C LEU A 20 -18.72 6.92 19.67
N GLY A 21 -18.48 6.14 20.72
CA GLY A 21 -19.21 4.89 20.98
C GLY A 21 -18.77 3.74 20.07
N GLU A 22 -19.21 2.52 20.36
CA GLU A 22 -18.88 1.33 19.56
C GLU A 22 -19.43 1.43 18.13
N ASP A 23 -20.70 1.82 17.99
CA ASP A 23 -21.35 1.99 16.68
C ASP A 23 -20.71 3.12 15.87
N GLY A 24 -20.41 4.26 16.50
CA GLY A 24 -19.76 5.39 15.83
C GLY A 24 -18.33 5.04 15.39
N PHE A 25 -17.59 4.25 16.18
CA PHE A 25 -16.27 3.75 15.77
C PHE A 25 -16.36 2.75 14.61
N ALA A 26 -17.38 1.89 14.60
CA ALA A 26 -17.63 0.95 13.50
C ALA A 26 -17.97 1.71 12.19
N GLU A 27 -18.83 2.73 12.26
CA GLU A 27 -19.15 3.58 11.13
C GLU A 27 -17.93 4.36 10.62
N TYR A 28 -17.18 4.99 11.54
CA TYR A 28 -15.92 5.69 11.22
C TYR A 28 -14.93 4.76 10.48
N SER A 29 -14.72 3.56 11.00
CA SER A 29 -13.82 2.57 10.40
C SER A 29 -14.30 2.16 9.01
N SER A 30 -15.60 1.85 8.87
CA SER A 30 -16.21 1.50 7.58
C SER A 30 -16.03 2.62 6.53
N ASN A 31 -16.24 3.87 6.94
CA ASN A 31 -16.07 5.03 6.08
C ASN A 31 -14.62 5.23 5.62
N ILE A 32 -13.62 4.93 6.47
CA ILE A 32 -12.20 4.96 6.07
C ILE A 32 -11.93 3.91 4.98
N PHE A 33 -12.37 2.67 5.19
CA PHE A 33 -12.18 1.60 4.20
C PHE A 33 -12.87 1.92 2.87
N LEU A 34 -14.10 2.44 2.93
CA LEU A 34 -14.85 2.82 1.73
C LEU A 34 -14.15 3.94 0.94
N GLN A 35 -13.64 4.97 1.64
CA GLN A 35 -12.87 6.05 1.02
C GLN A 35 -11.60 5.52 0.33
N GLY A 36 -10.84 4.66 1.01
CA GLY A 36 -9.66 4.02 0.42
C GLY A 36 -10.01 3.22 -0.83
N LYS A 37 -11.05 2.38 -0.79
CA LYS A 37 -11.49 1.59 -1.95
C LYS A 37 -11.91 2.46 -3.13
N ARG A 38 -12.66 3.54 -2.88
CA ARG A 38 -13.07 4.50 -3.93
C ARG A 38 -11.85 5.19 -4.54
N PHE A 39 -10.88 5.56 -3.73
CA PHE A 39 -9.63 6.17 -4.19
C PHE A 39 -8.83 5.24 -5.11
N HIS A 40 -8.65 3.97 -4.73
CA HIS A 40 -7.97 2.99 -5.59
C HIS A 40 -8.72 2.74 -6.90
N LYS A 41 -10.04 2.56 -6.85
CA LYS A 41 -10.87 2.39 -8.06
C LYS A 41 -10.76 3.59 -9.02
N ALA A 42 -10.72 4.80 -8.47
CA ALA A 42 -10.53 6.02 -9.25
C ALA A 42 -9.14 6.06 -9.90
N LEU A 43 -8.08 5.69 -9.16
CA LEU A 43 -6.72 5.59 -9.70
C LEU A 43 -6.57 4.53 -10.78
N GLU A 44 -7.16 3.34 -10.57
CA GLU A 44 -7.22 2.28 -11.58
C GLU A 44 -7.87 2.81 -12.87
N SER A 45 -8.99 3.50 -12.75
CA SER A 45 -9.70 4.10 -13.90
C SER A 45 -8.89 5.21 -14.60
N ILE A 46 -8.11 6.00 -13.85
CA ILE A 46 -7.24 7.05 -14.39
C ILE A 46 -6.03 6.46 -15.13
N LEU A 47 -5.43 5.41 -14.57
CA LEU A 47 -4.18 4.79 -15.04
C LEU A 47 -4.42 3.70 -16.09
N ALA A 48 -5.66 3.21 -16.22
CA ALA A 48 -6.03 2.24 -17.23
C ALA A 48 -5.79 2.77 -18.66
N PRO A 49 -5.43 1.90 -19.62
CA PRO A 49 -5.31 2.29 -21.02
C PRO A 49 -6.60 2.91 -21.55
N GLN A 50 -6.50 3.92 -22.42
CA GLN A 50 -7.64 4.70 -22.94
C GLN A 50 -8.73 3.88 -23.66
N GLY A 51 -8.50 2.59 -23.94
CA GLY A 51 -9.47 1.68 -24.57
C GLY A 51 -10.42 0.96 -23.62
N ASP A 52 -10.17 0.97 -22.30
CA ASP A 52 -10.97 0.26 -21.28
C ASP A 52 -11.95 1.19 -20.53
N LEU A 53 -12.22 2.39 -21.07
CA LEU A 53 -13.11 3.39 -20.47
C LEU A 53 -14.57 2.94 -20.51
N LYS A 54 -14.98 2.08 -19.58
CA LYS A 54 -16.37 2.04 -19.11
C LYS A 54 -16.57 3.27 -18.23
N GLU A 55 -17.30 4.26 -18.77
CA GLU A 55 -17.82 5.44 -18.07
C GLU A 55 -16.85 6.04 -17.05
N ARG A 56 -16.08 7.06 -17.46
CA ARG A 56 -15.38 7.95 -16.52
C ARG A 56 -16.41 8.40 -15.47
N ASP A 57 -16.29 7.87 -14.26
CA ASP A 57 -17.20 8.21 -13.16
C ASP A 57 -17.10 9.73 -12.93
N GLU A 58 -18.15 10.46 -13.30
CA GLU A 58 -18.18 11.93 -13.28
C GLU A 58 -17.98 12.49 -11.86
N ASN A 59 -17.99 11.63 -10.82
CA ASN A 59 -17.67 11.95 -9.43
C ASN A 59 -16.20 11.69 -9.02
N LEU A 60 -15.25 11.87 -9.94
CA LEU A 60 -13.81 11.81 -9.65
C LEU A 60 -13.30 12.96 -8.75
N GLU A 61 -14.16 13.93 -8.42
CA GLU A 61 -13.87 15.05 -7.52
C GLU A 61 -13.85 14.60 -6.05
N SER A 62 -12.78 13.91 -5.66
CA SER A 62 -12.44 13.73 -4.25
C SER A 62 -11.13 14.46 -3.93
N GLY A 63 -11.02 15.02 -2.73
CA GLY A 63 -9.79 15.71 -2.31
C GLY A 63 -8.56 14.79 -2.38
N TYR A 64 -8.71 13.48 -2.25
CA TYR A 64 -7.61 12.54 -2.47
C TYR A 64 -7.12 12.53 -3.92
N ILE A 65 -8.02 12.62 -4.90
CA ILE A 65 -7.67 12.67 -6.32
C ILE A 65 -7.04 14.01 -6.67
N GLU A 66 -7.53 15.11 -6.10
CA GLU A 66 -6.90 16.44 -6.19
C GLU A 66 -5.46 16.41 -5.63
N SER A 67 -5.30 15.84 -4.44
CA SER A 67 -4.04 15.71 -3.71
C SER A 67 -2.92 15.07 -4.54
N VAL A 68 -3.24 14.05 -5.35
CA VAL A 68 -2.28 13.31 -6.17
C VAL A 68 -2.11 13.82 -7.61
N GLN A 69 -2.89 14.82 -8.05
CA GLN A 69 -2.83 15.30 -9.44
C GLN A 69 -1.43 15.67 -9.90
N HIS A 70 -0.64 16.27 -9.02
CA HIS A 70 0.73 16.68 -9.35
C HIS A 70 1.68 15.49 -9.52
N ILE A 71 1.45 14.38 -8.82
CA ILE A 71 2.25 13.14 -8.92
C ILE A 71 1.83 12.36 -10.16
N LEU A 72 0.53 12.30 -10.46
CA LEU A 72 0.01 11.59 -11.63
C LEU A 72 0.59 12.11 -12.96
N LYS A 73 0.98 13.38 -13.03
CA LYS A 73 1.65 13.97 -14.20
C LYS A 73 3.03 13.36 -14.47
N ASP A 74 3.68 12.87 -13.43
CA ASP A 74 5.00 12.25 -13.48
C ASP A 74 4.94 10.72 -13.59
N VAL A 75 3.73 10.15 -13.63
CA VAL A 75 3.49 8.71 -13.79
C VAL A 75 3.20 8.39 -15.26
N SER A 76 3.96 7.44 -15.81
CA SER A 76 3.83 6.97 -17.19
C SER A 76 4.12 5.48 -17.31
N GLY A 77 3.91 4.90 -18.49
CA GLY A 77 4.38 3.54 -18.78
C GLY A 77 3.84 2.45 -17.84
N VAL A 78 2.55 2.53 -17.48
CA VAL A 78 1.88 1.56 -16.60
C VAL A 78 2.04 0.15 -17.17
N ARG A 79 2.58 -0.76 -16.35
CA ARG A 79 2.84 -2.17 -16.67
C ARG A 79 1.86 -3.13 -16.01
N ALA A 80 1.35 -2.76 -14.85
CA ALA A 80 0.39 -3.56 -14.08
C ALA A 80 -0.46 -2.64 -13.18
N LEU A 81 -1.73 -3.02 -12.97
CA LEU A 81 -2.67 -2.38 -12.05
C LEU A 81 -3.43 -3.49 -11.30
N GLU A 82 -3.60 -3.33 -9.99
CA GLU A 82 -4.36 -4.27 -9.12
C GLU A 82 -4.05 -5.74 -9.45
N SER A 83 -2.76 -6.07 -9.50
CA SER A 83 -2.26 -7.32 -10.09
C SER A 83 -1.73 -8.27 -9.03
N ALA A 84 -2.07 -9.55 -9.15
CA ALA A 84 -1.63 -10.58 -8.21
C ALA A 84 -0.15 -10.91 -8.43
N VAL A 85 0.61 -11.01 -7.35
CA VAL A 85 2.02 -11.43 -7.36
C VAL A 85 2.23 -12.59 -6.39
N GLN A 86 3.15 -13.47 -6.75
CA GLN A 86 3.54 -14.61 -5.94
C GLN A 86 5.07 -14.77 -5.91
N HIS A 87 5.63 -14.86 -4.72
CA HIS A 87 7.00 -15.32 -4.56
C HIS A 87 7.02 -16.82 -4.27
N GLU A 88 7.29 -17.65 -5.27
CA GLU A 88 7.19 -19.12 -5.13
C GLU A 88 8.13 -19.69 -4.06
N THR A 89 9.39 -19.26 -4.04
CA THR A 89 10.39 -19.75 -3.06
C THR A 89 10.09 -19.32 -1.63
N LEU A 90 9.69 -18.06 -1.41
CA LEU A 90 9.40 -17.49 -0.09
C LEU A 90 7.94 -17.71 0.35
N LYS A 91 7.10 -18.28 -0.52
CA LYS A 91 5.73 -18.73 -0.25
C LYS A 91 4.81 -17.64 0.31
N TYR A 92 4.83 -16.47 -0.30
CA TYR A 92 3.84 -15.42 -0.03
C TYR A 92 3.24 -14.88 -1.33
N VAL A 93 2.03 -14.36 -1.21
CA VAL A 93 1.27 -13.74 -2.31
C VAL A 93 0.84 -12.33 -1.92
N GLY A 94 0.51 -11.51 -2.91
CA GLY A 94 0.08 -10.14 -2.71
C GLY A 94 -0.73 -9.62 -3.89
N LEU A 95 -1.42 -8.50 -3.67
CA LEU A 95 -2.06 -7.72 -4.72
C LEU A 95 -1.41 -6.34 -4.69
N LEU A 96 -0.60 -6.03 -5.71
CA LEU A 96 0.03 -4.71 -5.82
C LEU A 96 -0.93 -3.72 -6.47
N ASP A 97 -0.86 -2.46 -6.05
CA ASP A 97 -1.76 -1.44 -6.60
C ASP A 97 -1.37 -1.09 -8.05
N CYS A 98 -0.09 -0.79 -8.28
CA CYS A 98 0.39 -0.30 -9.57
C CYS A 98 1.88 -0.59 -9.78
N VAL A 99 2.26 -0.89 -11.02
CA VAL A 99 3.63 -0.79 -11.50
C VAL A 99 3.69 0.17 -12.68
N ALA A 100 4.43 1.25 -12.53
CA ALA A 100 4.57 2.29 -13.54
C ALA A 100 5.90 3.03 -13.41
N GLU A 101 6.27 3.81 -14.42
CA GLU A 101 7.40 4.72 -14.37
C GLU A 101 6.99 5.98 -13.62
N TYR A 102 7.76 6.35 -12.59
CA TYR A 102 7.66 7.65 -11.92
C TYR A 102 8.95 8.42 -12.21
N GLN A 103 8.83 9.57 -12.87
CA GLN A 103 9.99 10.37 -13.31
C GLN A 103 11.03 9.54 -14.08
N GLY A 104 10.55 8.65 -14.96
CA GLY A 104 11.37 7.78 -15.80
C GLY A 104 11.96 6.54 -15.11
N LYS A 105 11.63 6.27 -13.83
CA LYS A 105 12.08 5.08 -13.11
C LYS A 105 10.91 4.13 -12.86
N LEU A 106 11.02 2.89 -13.32
CA LEU A 106 10.01 1.86 -13.09
C LEU A 106 9.93 1.50 -11.60
N CYS A 107 8.75 1.67 -11.00
CA CYS A 107 8.50 1.50 -9.58
C CYS A 107 7.28 0.62 -9.32
N VAL A 108 7.29 -0.10 -8.20
CA VAL A 108 6.04 -0.51 -7.55
C VAL A 108 5.50 0.71 -6.81
N ILE A 109 4.29 1.14 -7.14
CA ILE A 109 3.63 2.30 -6.54
C ILE A 109 2.53 1.79 -5.60
N ASP A 110 2.57 2.25 -4.35
CA ASP A 110 1.61 1.94 -3.29
C ASP A 110 0.87 3.23 -2.90
N TRP A 111 -0.42 3.29 -3.19
CA TRP A 111 -1.26 4.47 -2.97
C TRP A 111 -1.92 4.39 -1.60
N LYS A 112 -1.86 5.48 -0.83
CA LYS A 112 -2.37 5.51 0.54
C LYS A 112 -3.16 6.77 0.83
N THR A 113 -4.36 6.62 1.39
CA THR A 113 -5.13 7.75 1.96
C THR A 113 -4.70 8.02 3.39
N SER A 114 -4.66 9.28 3.80
CA SER A 114 -4.47 9.65 5.20
C SER A 114 -5.22 10.92 5.61
N GLU A 115 -5.73 10.93 6.84
CA GLU A 115 -6.28 12.14 7.48
C GLU A 115 -5.18 13.00 8.14
N ARG A 116 -3.97 12.44 8.32
CA ARG A 116 -2.86 13.13 8.97
C ARG A 116 -1.66 13.22 8.02
N PRO A 117 -0.94 14.35 8.00
CA PRO A 117 0.24 14.51 7.16
C PRO A 117 1.32 13.47 7.53
N LYS A 118 1.90 12.85 6.50
CA LYS A 118 3.02 11.90 6.61
C LYS A 118 4.21 12.40 5.77
N PRO A 119 4.90 13.47 6.23
CA PRO A 119 5.93 14.11 5.42
C PRO A 119 7.23 13.30 5.29
N TYR A 120 7.45 12.29 6.15
CA TYR A 120 8.62 11.43 6.09
C TYR A 120 8.21 9.96 5.92
N ILE A 121 9.02 9.17 5.21
CA ILE A 121 8.78 7.74 4.98
C ILE A 121 8.58 6.96 6.30
N ARG A 122 9.28 7.33 7.38
CA ARG A 122 9.10 6.74 8.71
C ARG A 122 7.69 6.92 9.30
N ASN A 123 6.92 7.91 8.84
CA ASN A 123 5.53 8.13 9.25
C ASN A 123 4.54 7.19 8.53
N THR A 124 5.03 6.37 7.59
CA THR A 124 4.23 5.39 6.84
C THR A 124 4.29 3.98 7.45
N PHE A 125 4.97 3.82 8.60
CA PHE A 125 5.04 2.55 9.36
C PHE A 125 5.55 1.38 8.50
N ASP A 126 4.71 0.36 8.29
CA ASP A 126 5.06 -0.86 7.56
C ASP A 126 4.84 -0.71 6.03
N ASN A 127 4.39 0.45 5.50
CA ASN A 127 4.22 0.64 4.05
C ASN A 127 5.49 0.38 3.22
N PRO A 128 6.72 0.78 3.66
CA PRO A 128 7.93 0.43 2.93
C PRO A 128 8.18 -1.08 2.88
N LEU A 129 7.76 -1.83 3.91
CA LEU A 129 7.87 -3.30 3.93
C LEU A 129 6.90 -3.93 2.93
N GLN A 130 5.69 -3.38 2.80
CA GLN A 130 4.71 -3.82 1.80
C GLN A 130 5.23 -3.62 0.37
N VAL A 131 5.79 -2.43 0.08
CA VAL A 131 6.35 -2.12 -1.25
C VAL A 131 7.48 -3.09 -1.61
N VAL A 132 8.45 -3.30 -0.73
CA VAL A 132 9.57 -4.21 -1.04
C VAL A 132 9.16 -5.67 -1.07
N ALA A 133 8.08 -6.06 -0.37
CA ALA A 133 7.49 -7.38 -0.52
C ALA A 133 6.94 -7.57 -1.95
N TYR A 134 6.22 -6.58 -2.49
CA TYR A 134 5.74 -6.65 -3.87
C TYR A 134 6.89 -6.60 -4.89
N VAL A 135 7.93 -5.78 -4.67
CA VAL A 135 9.14 -5.77 -5.49
C VAL A 135 9.85 -7.14 -5.48
N GLY A 136 9.97 -7.76 -4.30
CA GLY A 136 10.55 -9.09 -4.18
C GLY A 136 9.74 -10.16 -4.90
N ALA A 137 8.41 -10.12 -4.75
CA ALA A 137 7.50 -11.07 -5.39
C ALA A 137 7.51 -10.91 -6.92
N ILE A 138 7.30 -9.71 -7.45
CA ILE A 138 7.24 -9.48 -8.89
C ILE A 138 8.52 -9.92 -9.61
N ASN A 139 9.69 -9.69 -8.98
CA ASN A 139 10.98 -10.07 -9.56
C ASN A 139 11.24 -11.59 -9.54
N ASN A 140 10.44 -12.36 -8.81
CA ASN A 140 10.52 -13.82 -8.68
C ASN A 140 9.24 -14.52 -9.14
N ASP A 141 8.36 -13.81 -9.84
CA ASP A 141 7.10 -14.33 -10.35
C ASP A 141 7.20 -14.51 -11.87
N VAL A 142 7.03 -15.75 -12.34
CA VAL A 142 7.16 -16.11 -13.76
C VAL A 142 6.11 -15.45 -14.66
N ASN A 143 5.03 -14.92 -14.07
CA ASN A 143 3.99 -14.20 -14.83
C ASN A 143 4.45 -12.80 -15.27
N TYR A 144 5.58 -12.30 -14.76
CA TYR A 144 6.11 -10.98 -15.06
C TYR A 144 7.43 -11.08 -15.82
N SER A 145 7.46 -10.54 -17.05
CA SER A 145 8.63 -10.60 -17.94
C SER A 145 9.61 -9.43 -17.73
N PHE A 146 9.49 -8.69 -16.63
CA PHE A 146 10.29 -7.51 -16.32
C PHE A 146 10.63 -7.49 -14.83
N GLN A 147 11.62 -6.68 -14.47
CA GLN A 147 12.03 -6.49 -13.08
C GLN A 147 11.87 -5.03 -12.66
N VAL A 148 11.62 -4.84 -11.37
CA VAL A 148 11.46 -3.54 -10.73
C VAL A 148 12.48 -3.42 -9.61
N GLN A 149 13.13 -2.27 -9.50
CA GLN A 149 14.18 -2.03 -8.49
C GLN A 149 13.82 -0.90 -7.52
N CYS A 150 12.85 -0.06 -7.88
CA CYS A 150 12.43 1.08 -7.09
C CYS A 150 11.01 0.89 -6.55
N GLY A 151 10.70 1.61 -5.48
CA GLY A 151 9.39 1.68 -4.87
C GLY A 151 8.93 3.13 -4.74
N LEU A 152 7.62 3.34 -4.65
CA LEU A 152 7.06 4.66 -4.38
C LEU A 152 5.83 4.49 -3.49
N ILE A 153 5.81 5.20 -2.35
CA ILE A 153 4.60 5.31 -1.54
C ILE A 153 4.04 6.71 -1.75
N VAL A 154 2.77 6.81 -2.15
CA VAL A 154 2.11 8.10 -2.33
C VAL A 154 1.04 8.26 -1.27
N VAL A 155 1.22 9.24 -0.37
CA VAL A 155 0.24 9.55 0.67
C VAL A 155 -0.63 10.72 0.24
N ALA A 156 -1.88 10.44 -0.10
CA ALA A 156 -2.91 11.40 -0.48
C ALA A 156 -3.73 11.88 0.73
N TYR A 157 -4.18 13.13 0.69
CA TYR A 157 -4.94 13.75 1.78
C TYR A 157 -6.36 14.13 1.38
N LYS A 158 -7.28 14.01 2.33
CA LYS A 158 -8.72 14.19 2.10
C LYS A 158 -9.09 15.63 1.74
N ASP A 159 -8.29 16.59 2.21
CA ASP A 159 -8.53 18.03 2.09
C ASP A 159 -8.02 18.62 0.76
N GLY A 160 -7.49 17.80 -0.16
CA GLY A 160 -6.92 18.28 -1.42
C GLY A 160 -5.49 18.78 -1.31
N SER A 161 -4.92 18.86 -0.10
CA SER A 161 -3.53 19.32 0.08
C SER A 161 -2.55 18.40 -0.66
N PRO A 162 -1.41 18.92 -1.16
CA PRO A 162 -0.48 18.13 -1.98
C PRO A 162 -0.02 16.84 -1.28
N ALA A 163 -0.23 15.71 -1.95
CA ALA A 163 0.25 14.40 -1.54
C ALA A 163 1.77 14.38 -1.34
N HIS A 164 2.24 13.47 -0.49
CA HIS A 164 3.68 13.26 -0.30
C HIS A 164 4.16 12.00 -1.03
N PRO A 165 5.06 12.12 -2.03
CA PRO A 165 5.73 10.98 -2.63
C PRO A 165 6.97 10.58 -1.79
N HIS A 166 7.01 9.33 -1.34
CA HIS A 166 8.18 8.72 -0.69
C HIS A 166 8.83 7.75 -1.66
N PHE A 167 9.73 8.27 -2.49
CA PHE A 167 10.49 7.46 -3.43
C PHE A 167 11.53 6.60 -2.70
N MET A 168 11.63 5.34 -3.10
CA MET A 168 12.57 4.35 -2.58
C MET A 168 13.45 3.87 -3.73
N ASP A 169 14.72 4.26 -3.71
CA ASP A 169 15.71 3.74 -4.65
C ASP A 169 16.09 2.29 -4.34
N THR A 170 16.93 1.70 -5.19
CA THR A 170 17.38 0.31 -5.07
C THR A 170 18.07 0.00 -3.73
N GLU A 171 18.83 0.96 -3.19
CA GLU A 171 19.54 0.78 -1.92
C GLU A 171 18.54 0.76 -0.75
N LEU A 172 17.63 1.74 -0.71
CA LEU A 172 16.61 1.82 0.34
C LEU A 172 15.66 0.61 0.28
N CYS A 173 15.27 0.19 -0.92
CA CYS A 173 14.49 -1.04 -1.13
C CYS A 173 15.22 -2.26 -0.54
N SER A 174 16.53 -2.38 -0.77
CA SER A 174 17.33 -3.49 -0.25
C SER A 174 17.40 -3.48 1.29
N GLN A 175 17.52 -2.31 1.91
CA GLN A 175 17.51 -2.15 3.37
C GLN A 175 16.16 -2.56 3.98
N TYR A 176 15.04 -2.18 3.37
CA TYR A 176 13.71 -2.59 3.83
C TYR A 176 13.40 -4.05 3.51
N TRP A 177 13.93 -4.60 2.41
CA TRP A 177 13.79 -6.01 2.06
C TRP A 177 14.38 -6.92 3.14
N ALA A 178 15.56 -6.59 3.67
CA ALA A 178 16.13 -7.33 4.80
C ALA A 178 15.21 -7.33 6.03
N LYS A 179 14.55 -6.19 6.32
CA LYS A 179 13.58 -6.09 7.41
C LYS A 179 12.30 -6.89 7.13
N TRP A 180 11.85 -6.92 5.88
CA TRP A 180 10.71 -7.74 5.45
C TRP A 180 10.99 -9.23 5.63
N LEU A 181 12.18 -9.71 5.23
CA LEU A 181 12.58 -11.11 5.43
C LEU A 181 12.54 -11.52 6.90
N LEU A 182 13.04 -10.66 7.81
CA LEU A 182 12.94 -10.92 9.25
C LEU A 182 11.47 -11.06 9.70
N ARG A 183 10.56 -10.24 9.17
CA ARG A 183 9.12 -10.31 9.48
C ARG A 183 8.47 -11.57 8.93
N LEU A 184 8.87 -12.01 7.74
CA LEU A 184 8.40 -13.26 7.13
C LEU A 184 8.89 -14.49 7.93
N GLU A 185 10.14 -14.46 8.40
CA GLU A 185 10.67 -15.50 9.30
C GLU A 185 9.93 -15.53 10.64
N GLU A 186 9.69 -14.37 11.26
CA GLU A 186 8.91 -14.26 12.48
C GLU A 186 7.50 -14.86 12.31
N TYR A 187 6.83 -14.55 11.19
CA TYR A 187 5.54 -15.13 10.85
C TYR A 187 5.62 -16.65 10.75
N THR A 188 6.58 -17.17 9.99
CA THR A 188 6.77 -18.62 9.79
C THR A 188 7.06 -19.36 11.10
N LYS A 189 7.83 -18.76 12.02
CA LYS A 189 8.10 -19.31 13.36
C LYS A 189 6.83 -19.35 14.21
N LYS A 190 6.02 -18.28 14.18
CA LYS A 190 4.74 -18.22 14.91
C LYS A 190 3.73 -19.26 14.41
N GLU A 191 3.58 -19.40 13.10
CA GLU A 191 2.71 -20.41 12.49
C GLU A 191 3.08 -21.83 12.92
N LYS A 192 4.38 -22.18 12.87
CA LYS A 192 4.86 -23.49 13.33
C LYS A 192 4.54 -23.73 14.81
N ASN A 193 4.75 -22.74 15.67
CA ASN A 193 4.48 -22.88 17.10
C ASN A 193 2.97 -23.03 17.39
N GLN A 194 2.10 -22.36 16.63
CA GLN A 194 0.65 -22.52 16.76
C GLN A 194 0.17 -23.89 16.28
N ASN A 195 0.74 -24.42 15.20
CA ASN A 195 0.41 -25.75 14.69
C ASN A 195 0.88 -26.87 15.62
N ILE A 196 1.97 -26.68 16.38
CA ILE A 196 2.42 -27.65 17.39
C ILE A 196 1.53 -27.64 18.65
N GLN A 197 0.85 -26.52 18.94
CA GLN A 197 0.01 -26.35 20.13
C GLN A 197 -1.45 -26.78 19.96
N LYS A 198 -1.90 -27.07 18.73
CA LYS A 198 -3.20 -27.70 18.48
C LYS A 198 -3.00 -29.21 18.45
N PRO A 199 -3.42 -29.98 19.48
CA PRO A 199 -3.50 -31.43 19.34
C PRO A 199 -4.60 -31.78 18.32
N ASP A 200 -4.37 -32.85 17.56
CA ASP A 200 -5.37 -33.49 16.68
C ASP A 200 -6.66 -33.84 17.42
#